data_AF-A0A9W7MAY9-F1
#
_entry.id   AF-A0A9W7MAY9-F1
#
_cell.length_a   1.000
_cell.length_b   1.000
_cell.length_c   1.000
_cell.angle_alpha   90.00
_cell.angle_beta   90.00
_cell.angle_gamma   90.00
#
_symmetry.space_group_name_H-M   'P 1'
#
loop_
_entity.id
_entity.type
_entity.pdbx_description
1 polymer ?
#
loop_
_entity_poly.entity_id
_entity_poly.type
_entity_poly.pdbx_seq_one_letter_code
_entity_poly.pdbx_strand_id
1 'polypeptide(L)'
;MAATAAAIANAKHTMRMMLSASLSLPVSSRSASLSAKRFLYNQYPKKSHSLLRFSCRCITTGTSKKKKEKEKGIAKEKRRTRSLRDGDIQIFEEQDSSSSTSVMMQQSHVPVMLGEVLDVFSSNSKPLSAFVDCTLGAAGHASAIIQSHPELKHFIGMDVDPIALRMARSRITAVSHSHPHPNFQALTFLKNFRHIKSLLAQLDHISSGFDGILMDLGMSSMQVNNPDRGFSVLANGPLDMRMDPQASLKAEDILNSWPDSEVGRILRDYGEERNWRLLQNKIVQARLHGGLHSTGELVDVIRSASPGTRGGRQGWIKTATRVFQALRIAVNDELKTLEDSLFACFDCLAPGGRLAVISFHSLEDRIVKQAFLKIIGEERRDSVKDQSKVEGKIDQNESWIRQTIQGRNGTILTKRPITPSEKEEGFNRRSRSAKLRVIQKL
;
A
#
# COMPACT_ATOMS: atom_id res chain seq x y z
N MET A 1 -19.38 -24.64 -52.52
CA MET A 1 -20.15 -23.75 -51.62
C MET A 1 -21.57 -24.28 -51.34
N ALA A 2 -21.69 -25.50 -50.80
CA ALA A 2 -22.98 -26.05 -50.35
C ALA A 2 -22.87 -26.81 -49.01
N ALA A 3 -21.65 -27.11 -48.54
CA ALA A 3 -21.42 -27.79 -47.26
C ALA A 3 -21.36 -26.85 -46.04
N THR A 4 -21.19 -25.53 -46.24
CA THR A 4 -21.04 -24.54 -45.16
C THR A 4 -22.37 -23.92 -44.69
N ALA A 5 -23.47 -24.11 -45.44
CA ALA A 5 -24.80 -23.61 -45.05
C ALA A 5 -25.56 -24.58 -44.10
N ALA A 6 -25.29 -25.89 -44.19
CA ALA A 6 -25.97 -26.91 -43.38
C ALA A 6 -25.49 -26.93 -41.90
N ALA A 7 -24.25 -26.51 -41.63
CA ALA A 7 -23.71 -26.47 -40.27
C ALA A 7 -24.27 -25.30 -39.43
N ILE A 8 -24.71 -24.21 -40.06
CA ILE A 8 -25.20 -23.00 -39.37
C ILE A 8 -26.70 -23.11 -39.01
N ALA A 9 -27.46 -23.95 -39.72
CA ALA A 9 -28.87 -24.21 -39.42
C ALA A 9 -29.05 -25.14 -38.19
N ASN A 10 -28.13 -26.10 -37.98
CA ASN A 10 -28.24 -27.07 -36.89
C ASN A 10 -27.85 -26.51 -35.50
N ALA A 11 -27.03 -25.45 -35.44
CA ALA A 11 -26.64 -24.82 -34.16
C ALA A 11 -27.73 -23.91 -33.57
N LYS A 12 -28.64 -23.37 -34.40
CA LYS A 12 -29.74 -22.51 -33.95
C LYS A 12 -30.94 -23.28 -33.38
N HIS A 13 -31.07 -24.57 -33.70
CA HIS A 13 -32.18 -25.40 -33.20
C HIS A 13 -31.92 -25.96 -31.80
N THR A 14 -30.66 -26.26 -31.47
CA THR A 14 -30.24 -26.84 -30.18
C THR A 14 -30.23 -25.82 -29.04
N MET A 15 -30.03 -24.53 -29.34
CA MET A 15 -30.03 -23.46 -28.34
C MET A 15 -31.44 -23.00 -27.93
N ARG A 16 -32.46 -23.33 -28.73
CA ARG A 16 -33.87 -22.97 -28.47
C ARG A 16 -34.63 -24.00 -27.62
N MET A 17 -34.07 -25.21 -27.44
CA MET A 17 -34.65 -26.31 -26.67
C MET A 17 -34.15 -26.38 -25.20
N MET A 18 -33.17 -25.56 -24.82
CA MET A 18 -32.59 -25.53 -23.45
C MET A 18 -33.18 -24.43 -22.55
N LEU A 19 -34.11 -23.61 -23.06
CA LEU A 19 -34.73 -22.50 -22.32
C LEU A 19 -36.20 -22.75 -21.93
N SER A 20 -36.68 -23.99 -22.08
CA SER A 20 -38.06 -24.35 -21.75
C SER A 20 -38.11 -25.70 -21.04
N ALA A 21 -37.60 -25.74 -19.81
CA ALA A 21 -37.87 -26.85 -18.90
C ALA A 21 -37.93 -26.35 -17.45
N SER A 22 -39.17 -26.13 -17.00
CA SER A 22 -39.72 -26.47 -15.69
C SER A 22 -39.00 -25.97 -14.42
N LEU A 23 -39.67 -25.07 -13.68
CA LEU A 23 -40.27 -25.43 -12.38
C LEU A 23 -41.26 -24.35 -11.91
N SER A 24 -42.46 -24.83 -11.60
CA SER A 24 -43.61 -24.08 -11.11
C SER A 24 -43.96 -24.55 -9.68
N LEU A 25 -44.40 -23.58 -8.87
CA LEU A 25 -45.15 -23.63 -7.58
C LEU A 25 -44.34 -23.70 -6.26
N PRO A 26 -44.90 -23.21 -5.10
CA PRO A 26 -46.07 -22.36 -4.90
C PRO A 26 -45.83 -21.09 -4.06
N VAL A 27 -46.80 -20.18 -4.19
CA VAL A 27 -47.03 -18.97 -3.39
C VAL A 27 -47.53 -19.35 -1.99
N SER A 28 -46.96 -18.73 -0.95
CA SER A 28 -47.54 -18.69 0.40
C SER A 28 -47.69 -17.24 0.84
N SER A 29 -48.94 -16.81 0.91
CA SER A 29 -49.43 -15.54 1.44
C SER A 29 -49.38 -15.51 2.97
N ARG A 30 -48.78 -14.46 3.55
CA ARG A 30 -49.26 -13.89 4.81
C ARG A 30 -49.15 -12.37 4.78
N SER A 31 -50.30 -11.75 4.57
CA SER A 31 -50.64 -10.40 4.98
C SER A 31 -50.75 -10.33 6.51
N ALA A 32 -50.19 -9.31 7.14
CA ALA A 32 -50.73 -8.76 8.37
C ALA A 32 -50.53 -7.24 8.39
N SER A 33 -51.64 -6.57 8.64
CA SER A 33 -51.94 -5.16 8.58
C SER A 33 -51.30 -4.31 9.68
N LEU A 34 -51.03 -3.05 9.31
CA LEU A 34 -51.32 -1.81 10.05
C LEU A 34 -51.60 -1.88 11.56
N SER A 35 -50.85 -1.07 12.30
CA SER A 35 -51.42 -0.26 13.39
C SER A 35 -50.65 1.04 13.53
N ALA A 36 -51.28 2.13 13.10
CA ALA A 36 -50.92 3.49 13.44
C ALA A 36 -51.12 3.73 14.94
N LYS A 37 -50.16 4.39 15.60
CA LYS A 37 -50.42 5.22 16.79
C LYS A 37 -49.51 6.44 16.78
N ARG A 38 -50.18 7.59 16.67
CA ARG A 38 -49.71 8.98 16.77
C ARG A 38 -49.77 9.41 18.25
N PHE A 39 -49.22 10.59 18.56
CA PHE A 39 -49.25 11.36 19.84
C PHE A 39 -48.14 10.99 20.86
N LEU A 40 -47.40 11.90 21.53
CA LEU A 40 -47.36 13.36 21.74
C LEU A 40 -45.88 13.77 21.96
N TYR A 41 -45.40 14.87 21.37
CA TYR A 41 -45.10 16.14 22.06
C TYR A 41 -44.47 16.02 23.47
N ASN A 42 -43.20 16.41 23.60
CA ASN A 42 -42.82 17.23 24.75
C ASN A 42 -41.68 18.19 24.41
N GLN A 43 -41.89 19.45 24.80
CA GLN A 43 -41.06 20.62 24.56
C GLN A 43 -40.07 20.87 25.72
N TYR A 44 -39.21 21.87 25.49
CA TYR A 44 -38.53 22.78 26.43
C TYR A 44 -37.02 22.54 26.69
N PRO A 45 -36.23 23.60 26.98
CA PRO A 45 -36.19 24.91 26.32
C PRO A 45 -34.77 25.42 26.00
N LYS A 46 -34.73 26.43 25.11
CA LYS A 46 -33.63 27.38 24.95
C LYS A 46 -33.63 28.39 26.10
N LYS A 47 -32.45 28.78 26.61
CA LYS A 47 -32.23 30.07 27.26
C LYS A 47 -31.09 30.82 26.58
N SER A 48 -31.46 31.95 26.01
CA SER A 48 -30.62 33.08 25.65
C SER A 48 -30.25 33.89 26.89
N HIS A 49 -29.04 34.45 26.95
CA HIS A 49 -28.85 35.80 27.48
C HIS A 49 -27.67 36.48 26.78
N SER A 50 -27.93 37.73 26.44
CA SER A 50 -27.13 38.68 25.69
C SER A 50 -26.30 39.59 26.61
N LEU A 51 -25.16 40.05 26.07
CA LEU A 51 -24.52 41.35 26.27
C LEU A 51 -23.97 41.71 27.66
N LEU A 52 -22.67 42.01 27.71
CA LEU A 52 -22.17 43.37 27.96
C LEU A 52 -20.66 43.47 27.70
N ARG A 53 -20.28 44.45 26.88
CA ARG A 53 -18.92 44.94 26.71
C ARG A 53 -18.53 45.73 27.97
N PHE A 54 -17.30 45.56 28.44
CA PHE A 54 -16.58 46.64 29.10
C PHE A 54 -15.13 46.68 28.63
N SER A 55 -14.76 47.87 28.16
CA SER A 55 -13.42 48.30 27.81
C SER A 55 -12.60 48.49 29.09
N CYS A 56 -11.33 48.09 29.07
CA CYS A 56 -10.32 48.75 29.90
C CYS A 56 -8.96 48.71 29.21
N ARG A 57 -8.50 49.88 28.78
CA ARG A 57 -7.09 50.19 28.50
C ARG A 57 -6.36 50.32 29.83
N CYS A 58 -5.17 49.71 29.94
CA CYS A 58 -4.09 50.21 30.79
C CYS A 58 -2.77 50.12 30.03
N ILE A 59 -2.09 51.26 29.95
CA ILE A 59 -0.71 51.48 29.51
C ILE A 59 0.21 51.30 30.75
N THR A 60 1.53 51.23 30.51
CA THR A 60 2.70 51.23 31.43
C THR A 60 3.22 49.83 31.75
N THR A 61 4.53 49.53 31.77
CA THR A 61 5.78 50.28 31.55
C THR A 61 6.87 49.22 31.33
N GLY A 62 7.89 49.52 30.53
CA GLY A 62 9.05 48.65 30.37
C GLY A 62 9.83 48.48 31.68
N THR A 63 10.34 47.28 31.92
CA THR A 63 11.56 47.06 32.70
C THR A 63 12.21 45.75 32.26
N SER A 64 13.50 45.88 31.96
CA SER A 64 14.44 44.86 31.50
C SER A 64 14.48 43.65 32.44
N LYS A 65 14.35 42.43 31.88
CA LYS A 65 14.67 41.19 32.61
C LYS A 65 15.91 40.52 32.05
N LYS A 66 16.88 40.41 32.96
CA LYS A 66 18.16 39.74 32.90
C LYS A 66 18.06 38.33 32.29
N LYS A 67 19.04 38.09 31.43
CA LYS A 67 19.59 36.81 30.97
C LYS A 67 19.67 35.80 32.14
N LYS A 68 18.96 34.69 32.03
CA LYS A 68 19.28 33.44 32.74
C LYS A 68 19.29 32.34 31.69
N GLU A 69 20.49 31.90 31.35
CA GLU A 69 20.75 30.72 30.54
C GLU A 69 20.00 29.54 31.17
N LYS A 70 19.09 28.97 30.41
CA LYS A 70 18.51 27.66 30.69
C LYS A 70 19.11 26.74 29.64
N GLU A 71 20.00 25.86 30.09
CA GLU A 71 20.47 24.71 29.33
C GLU A 71 19.28 24.08 28.61
N LYS A 72 19.38 24.02 27.29
CA LYS A 72 18.40 23.34 26.45
C LYS A 72 18.44 21.87 26.84
N GLY A 73 17.47 21.47 27.66
CA GLY A 73 17.12 20.08 27.85
C GLY A 73 16.98 19.44 26.48
N ILE A 74 17.76 18.38 26.28
CA ILE A 74 17.68 17.47 25.14
C ILE A 74 16.20 17.20 24.90
N ALA A 75 15.70 17.69 23.77
CA ALA A 75 14.34 17.43 23.35
C ALA A 75 14.15 15.92 23.40
N LYS A 76 13.10 15.44 24.08
CA LYS A 76 12.64 14.05 24.02
C LYS A 76 12.31 13.76 22.56
N GLU A 77 13.32 13.37 21.81
CA GLU A 77 13.22 12.82 20.46
C GLU A 77 12.23 11.65 20.56
N LYS A 78 11.21 11.65 19.70
CA LYS A 78 10.26 10.55 19.63
C LYS A 78 11.04 9.32 19.11
N ARG A 79 11.71 8.60 20.02
CA ARG A 79 12.46 7.35 19.79
C ARG A 79 11.55 6.24 19.28
N ARG A 80 11.04 6.36 18.06
CA ARG A 80 10.40 5.28 17.32
C ARG A 80 11.51 4.59 16.50
N THR A 81 11.81 3.36 16.91
CA THR A 81 12.46 2.26 16.13
C THR A 81 13.42 2.72 15.04
N ARG A 82 14.71 2.76 15.35
CA ARG A 82 15.76 3.21 14.43
C ARG A 82 16.71 2.05 14.10
N SER A 83 17.08 1.92 12.82
CA SER A 83 18.30 1.23 12.36
C SER A 83 19.52 2.15 12.54
N LEU A 84 20.67 1.60 12.93
CA LEU A 84 21.91 2.38 13.10
C LEU A 84 22.59 2.76 11.76
N ARG A 85 22.10 2.26 10.61
CA ARG A 85 22.74 2.39 9.29
C ARG A 85 22.41 3.67 8.50
N ASP A 86 21.82 4.70 9.12
CA ASP A 86 21.57 6.02 8.49
C ASP A 86 22.85 6.73 7.97
N GLY A 87 24.04 6.24 8.36
CA GLY A 87 25.35 6.74 7.92
C GLY A 87 25.86 6.15 6.61
N ASP A 88 25.38 4.96 6.21
CA ASP A 88 25.96 4.21 5.08
C ASP A 88 25.31 4.55 3.73
N ILE A 89 24.23 5.35 3.73
CA ILE A 89 23.53 5.79 2.52
C ILE A 89 24.40 6.73 1.67
N GLN A 90 25.46 7.33 2.24
CA GLN A 90 26.41 8.19 1.50
C GLN A 90 27.27 7.42 0.47
N ILE A 91 27.37 6.09 0.56
CA ILE A 91 28.21 5.30 -0.35
C ILE A 91 27.64 5.26 -1.79
N PHE A 92 26.37 5.61 -1.99
CA PHE A 92 25.77 5.67 -3.34
C PHE A 92 26.05 6.97 -4.13
N GLU A 93 26.66 7.99 -3.53
CA GLU A 93 26.92 9.28 -4.20
C GLU A 93 28.33 9.40 -4.81
N GLU A 94 29.31 8.59 -4.40
CA GLU A 94 30.72 8.85 -4.71
C GLU A 94 31.29 8.18 -5.99
N GLN A 95 30.54 7.34 -6.72
CA GLN A 95 31.10 6.63 -7.88
C GLN A 95 30.89 7.29 -9.26
N ASP A 96 30.17 8.41 -9.38
CA ASP A 96 29.84 9.03 -10.67
C ASP A 96 30.53 10.39 -10.94
N SER A 97 31.56 10.77 -10.18
CA SER A 97 32.16 12.11 -10.30
C SER A 97 33.23 12.28 -11.39
N SER A 98 33.32 11.40 -12.38
CA SER A 98 34.30 11.54 -13.48
C SER A 98 33.66 11.48 -14.88
N SER A 99 32.72 12.38 -15.16
CA SER A 99 32.41 12.80 -16.54
C SER A 99 31.66 14.13 -16.54
N SER A 100 32.38 15.21 -16.83
CA SER A 100 31.86 16.56 -16.92
C SER A 100 31.01 16.72 -18.20
N THR A 101 29.70 16.53 -18.13
CA THR A 101 28.74 17.11 -19.07
C THR A 101 27.39 17.30 -18.37
N SER A 102 26.87 18.52 -18.46
CA SER A 102 25.62 18.99 -17.86
C SER A 102 24.41 18.11 -18.23
N VAL A 103 24.03 17.20 -17.35
CA VAL A 103 22.71 16.56 -17.32
C VAL A 103 22.07 16.94 -16.00
N MET A 104 20.87 17.53 -16.07
CA MET A 104 20.09 17.96 -14.92
C MET A 104 20.01 16.84 -13.88
N MET A 105 20.44 17.15 -12.65
CA MET A 105 20.50 16.25 -11.50
C MET A 105 19.19 15.46 -11.32
N GLN A 106 19.19 14.22 -11.79
CA GLN A 106 18.17 13.24 -11.46
C GLN A 106 18.53 12.71 -10.07
N GLN A 107 17.94 13.30 -9.02
CA GLN A 107 18.12 12.81 -7.64
C GLN A 107 17.91 11.29 -7.63
N SER A 108 18.96 10.55 -7.29
CA SER A 108 18.96 9.11 -7.13
C SER A 108 17.88 8.76 -6.09
N HIS A 109 16.78 8.17 -6.55
CA HIS A 109 15.65 7.85 -5.69
C HIS A 109 16.05 6.72 -4.74
N VAL A 110 16.35 7.05 -3.48
CA VAL A 110 16.63 6.08 -2.43
C VAL A 110 15.35 5.27 -2.13
N PRO A 111 15.42 3.93 -2.11
CA PRO A 111 14.29 3.08 -1.70
C PRO A 111 13.81 3.40 -0.29
N VAL A 112 12.52 3.25 -0.05
CA VAL A 112 11.90 3.60 1.25
C VAL A 112 12.36 2.62 2.32
N MET A 113 12.85 3.12 3.46
CA MET A 113 13.32 2.29 4.58
C MET A 113 14.40 1.27 4.17
N LEU A 114 15.30 1.66 3.25
CA LEU A 114 16.34 0.77 2.73
C LEU A 114 17.19 0.14 3.83
N GLY A 115 17.64 0.94 4.80
CA GLY A 115 18.48 0.47 5.91
C GLY A 115 17.75 -0.55 6.78
N GLU A 116 16.49 -0.29 7.11
CA GLU A 116 15.66 -1.22 7.87
C GLU A 116 15.42 -2.53 7.12
N VAL A 117 15.18 -2.48 5.81
CA VAL A 117 15.05 -3.69 4.98
C VAL A 117 16.33 -4.51 5.01
N LEU A 118 17.50 -3.87 4.85
CA LEU A 118 18.79 -4.56 4.94
C LEU A 118 18.99 -5.18 6.33
N ASP A 119 18.68 -4.48 7.41
CA ASP A 119 18.80 -5.01 8.78
C ASP A 119 17.89 -6.23 9.03
N VAL A 120 16.69 -6.24 8.45
CA VAL A 120 15.76 -7.37 8.56
C VAL A 120 16.35 -8.64 7.96
N PHE A 121 17.11 -8.53 6.87
CA PHE A 121 17.66 -9.68 6.15
C PHE A 121 19.14 -9.94 6.44
N SER A 122 19.87 -9.01 7.07
CA SER A 122 21.30 -9.13 7.42
C SER A 122 21.58 -10.18 8.51
N SER A 123 20.65 -10.34 9.44
CA SER A 123 20.85 -11.11 10.68
C SER A 123 19.81 -12.20 10.80
N ASN A 124 19.89 -13.20 9.94
CA ASN A 124 19.22 -14.47 10.18
C ASN A 124 20.25 -15.45 10.77
N SER A 125 19.79 -16.35 11.65
CA SER A 125 20.57 -17.53 12.03
C SER A 125 20.92 -18.44 10.83
N LYS A 126 20.34 -18.15 9.65
CA LYS A 126 20.52 -18.84 8.38
C LYS A 126 20.96 -17.85 7.29
N PRO A 127 21.96 -18.19 6.45
CA PRO A 127 22.36 -17.39 5.30
C PRO A 127 21.19 -17.13 4.32
N LEU A 128 21.14 -15.95 3.71
CA LEU A 128 20.07 -15.59 2.76
C LEU A 128 20.35 -16.19 1.38
N SER A 129 20.05 -17.47 1.19
CA SER A 129 20.38 -18.19 -0.04
C SER A 129 19.37 -18.00 -1.18
N ALA A 130 18.09 -17.79 -0.85
CA ALA A 130 17.02 -17.53 -1.80
C ALA A 130 16.13 -16.38 -1.34
N PHE A 131 15.95 -15.37 -2.20
CA PHE A 131 15.21 -14.15 -1.90
C PHE A 131 14.20 -13.80 -2.99
N VAL A 132 13.02 -13.30 -2.59
CA VAL A 132 12.00 -12.77 -3.51
C VAL A 132 11.67 -11.32 -3.21
N ASP A 133 11.75 -10.47 -4.22
CA ASP A 133 11.11 -9.15 -4.23
C ASP A 133 9.79 -9.23 -5.01
N CYS A 134 8.66 -9.16 -4.29
CA CYS A 134 7.32 -9.28 -4.86
C CYS A 134 6.84 -8.03 -5.59
N THR A 135 7.56 -6.92 -5.45
CA THR A 135 7.19 -5.58 -5.89
C THR A 135 8.43 -4.89 -6.42
N LEU A 136 9.04 -5.52 -7.43
CA LEU A 136 10.42 -5.24 -7.83
C LEU A 136 10.65 -3.78 -8.18
N GLY A 137 9.67 -3.11 -8.78
CA GLY A 137 9.75 -1.70 -9.16
C GLY A 137 10.96 -1.46 -10.07
N ALA A 138 11.77 -0.46 -9.72
CA ALA A 138 13.02 -0.20 -10.43
C ALA A 138 14.22 -1.05 -9.92
N ALA A 139 13.99 -2.08 -9.11
CA ALA A 139 14.99 -2.90 -8.42
C ALA A 139 15.87 -2.14 -7.41
N GLY A 140 15.32 -1.14 -6.72
CA GLY A 140 16.05 -0.39 -5.70
C GLY A 140 16.45 -1.24 -4.49
N HIS A 141 15.46 -1.88 -3.83
CA HIS A 141 15.70 -2.83 -2.75
C HIS A 141 16.44 -4.07 -3.23
N ALA A 142 16.01 -4.64 -4.36
CA ALA A 142 16.64 -5.79 -4.99
C ALA A 142 18.15 -5.63 -5.18
N SER A 143 18.61 -4.50 -5.75
CA SER A 143 20.04 -4.27 -5.95
C SER A 143 20.82 -4.22 -4.65
N ALA A 144 20.30 -3.55 -3.63
CA ALA A 144 20.96 -3.49 -2.33
C ALA A 144 21.01 -4.85 -1.63
N ILE A 145 19.95 -5.67 -1.74
CA ILE A 145 19.93 -7.04 -1.23
C ILE A 145 20.97 -7.90 -1.95
N ILE A 146 21.00 -7.88 -3.29
CA ILE A 146 21.99 -8.66 -4.06
C ILE A 146 23.42 -8.28 -3.65
N GLN A 147 23.71 -6.98 -3.54
CA GLN A 147 25.05 -6.50 -3.16
C GLN A 147 25.43 -6.81 -1.71
N SER A 148 24.47 -6.81 -0.79
CA SER A 148 24.73 -6.99 0.65
C SER A 148 24.83 -8.46 1.07
N HIS A 149 24.48 -9.40 0.19
CA HIS A 149 24.42 -10.84 0.48
C HIS A 149 25.28 -11.66 -0.48
N PRO A 150 26.62 -11.70 -0.30
CA PRO A 150 27.53 -12.54 -1.09
C PRO A 150 27.17 -14.03 -1.14
N GLU A 151 26.43 -14.52 -0.15
CA GLU A 151 25.94 -15.89 -0.05
C GLU A 151 24.71 -16.17 -0.93
N LEU A 152 24.05 -15.13 -1.45
CA LEU A 152 22.80 -15.24 -2.18
C LEU A 152 23.02 -16.05 -3.46
N LYS A 153 22.19 -17.09 -3.64
CA LYS A 153 22.23 -17.99 -4.80
C LYS A 153 21.12 -17.69 -5.78
N HIS A 154 19.92 -17.42 -5.27
CA HIS A 154 18.74 -17.21 -6.10
C HIS A 154 18.05 -15.91 -5.71
N PHE A 155 17.96 -14.99 -6.66
CA PHE A 155 17.13 -13.80 -6.56
C PHE A 155 15.96 -13.89 -7.53
N ILE A 156 14.74 -13.65 -7.03
CA ILE A 156 13.53 -13.64 -7.84
C ILE A 156 12.85 -12.27 -7.69
N GLY A 157 12.63 -11.59 -8.80
CA GLY A 157 11.87 -10.34 -8.85
C GLY A 157 10.54 -10.51 -9.57
N MET A 158 9.46 -9.97 -9.00
CA MET A 158 8.14 -9.95 -9.62
C MET A 158 7.62 -8.51 -9.72
N ASP A 159 7.03 -8.16 -10.86
CA ASP A 159 6.26 -6.92 -11.01
C ASP A 159 5.14 -7.13 -12.03
N VAL A 160 4.09 -6.32 -11.93
CA VAL A 160 3.00 -6.29 -12.92
C VAL A 160 3.25 -5.27 -14.03
N ASP A 161 4.16 -4.32 -13.81
CA ASP A 161 4.43 -3.23 -14.72
C ASP A 161 5.61 -3.58 -15.65
N PRO A 162 5.40 -3.69 -16.97
CA PRO A 162 6.46 -4.03 -17.92
C PRO A 162 7.57 -2.95 -17.99
N ILE A 163 7.24 -1.69 -17.69
CA ILE A 163 8.23 -0.61 -17.65
C ILE A 163 9.14 -0.79 -16.44
N ALA A 164 8.57 -1.12 -15.28
CA ALA A 164 9.31 -1.41 -14.04
C ALA A 164 10.26 -2.59 -14.26
N LEU A 165 9.73 -3.69 -14.76
CA LEU A 165 10.51 -4.90 -15.02
C LEU A 165 11.68 -4.65 -15.98
N ARG A 166 11.49 -3.85 -17.03
CA ARG A 166 12.57 -3.49 -17.96
C ARG A 166 13.70 -2.73 -17.26
N MET A 167 13.38 -1.73 -16.45
CA MET A 167 14.38 -0.96 -15.70
C MET A 167 15.08 -1.81 -14.65
N ALA A 168 14.30 -2.64 -13.95
CA ALA A 168 14.81 -3.58 -12.97
C ALA A 168 15.81 -4.57 -13.58
N ARG A 169 15.50 -5.14 -14.76
CA ARG A 169 16.41 -6.06 -15.47
C ARG A 169 17.76 -5.43 -15.74
N SER A 170 17.80 -4.21 -16.30
CA SER A 170 19.06 -3.50 -16.55
C SER A 170 19.88 -3.33 -15.26
N ARG A 171 19.23 -2.95 -14.16
CA ARG A 171 19.90 -2.73 -12.88
C ARG A 171 20.36 -4.02 -12.20
N ILE A 172 19.53 -5.06 -12.22
CA ILE A 172 19.86 -6.39 -11.72
C ILE A 172 21.04 -6.97 -12.49
N THR A 173 21.03 -6.88 -13.82
CA THR A 173 22.15 -7.33 -14.64
C THR A 173 23.44 -6.65 -14.22
N ALA A 174 23.45 -5.33 -14.02
CA ALA A 174 24.64 -4.61 -13.58
C ALA A 174 25.20 -5.14 -12.24
N VAL A 175 24.36 -5.35 -11.23
CA VAL A 175 24.80 -5.87 -9.91
C VAL A 175 25.09 -7.37 -9.91
N SER A 176 24.51 -8.12 -10.85
CA SER A 176 24.74 -9.57 -10.97
C SER A 176 26.14 -9.89 -11.52
N HIS A 177 26.69 -9.03 -12.38
CA HIS A 177 28.02 -9.23 -12.97
C HIS A 177 29.15 -9.20 -11.94
N SER A 178 28.98 -8.43 -10.87
CA SER A 178 29.95 -8.31 -9.78
C SER A 178 29.63 -9.22 -8.59
N HIS A 179 28.60 -10.08 -8.70
CA HIS A 179 28.18 -10.92 -7.60
C HIS A 179 29.19 -12.06 -7.38
N PRO A 180 29.71 -12.26 -6.15
CA PRO A 180 30.82 -13.20 -5.91
C PRO A 180 30.40 -14.67 -5.92
N HIS A 181 29.11 -14.98 -5.80
CA HIS A 181 28.65 -16.36 -5.74
C HIS A 181 28.63 -17.00 -7.14
N PRO A 182 29.36 -18.13 -7.36
CA PRO A 182 29.58 -18.68 -8.71
C PRO A 182 28.31 -19.22 -9.39
N ASN A 183 27.32 -19.63 -8.60
CA ASN A 183 26.03 -20.14 -9.09
C ASN A 183 24.88 -19.14 -8.84
N PHE A 184 25.17 -17.85 -8.77
CA PHE A 184 24.12 -16.86 -8.59
C PHE A 184 23.22 -16.76 -9.81
N GLN A 185 21.91 -16.77 -9.57
CA GLN A 185 20.89 -16.63 -10.58
C GLN A 185 19.88 -15.56 -10.15
N ALA A 186 19.67 -14.57 -11.02
CA ALA A 186 18.63 -13.57 -10.87
C ALA A 186 17.56 -13.76 -11.95
N LEU A 187 16.32 -14.02 -11.54
CA LEU A 187 15.17 -14.21 -12.42
C LEU A 187 14.14 -13.12 -12.18
N THR A 188 13.50 -12.65 -13.26
CA THR A 188 12.49 -11.58 -13.19
C THR A 188 11.24 -11.94 -14.00
N PHE A 189 10.08 -11.81 -13.37
CA PHE A 189 8.79 -12.25 -13.92
C PHE A 189 7.80 -11.09 -14.00
N LEU A 190 7.19 -10.90 -15.18
CA LEU A 190 6.05 -10.01 -15.36
C LEU A 190 4.79 -10.71 -14.84
N LYS A 191 4.63 -10.75 -13.52
CA LYS A 191 3.57 -11.46 -12.83
C LYS A 191 3.21 -10.72 -11.55
N ASN A 192 1.92 -10.70 -11.23
CA ASN A 192 1.45 -10.26 -9.93
C ASN A 192 1.94 -11.22 -8.83
N PHE A 193 2.32 -10.68 -7.68
CA PHE A 193 2.81 -11.46 -6.52
C PHE A 193 1.81 -12.49 -5.99
N ARG A 194 0.51 -12.37 -6.32
CA ARG A 194 -0.51 -13.41 -6.05
C ARG A 194 -0.17 -14.78 -6.63
N HIS A 195 0.73 -14.82 -7.61
CA HIS A 195 1.20 -16.03 -8.26
C HIS A 195 2.46 -16.63 -7.63
N ILE A 196 2.94 -16.11 -6.48
CA ILE A 196 4.19 -16.57 -5.84
C ILE A 196 4.23 -18.08 -5.59
N LYS A 197 3.12 -18.70 -5.15
CA LYS A 197 3.03 -20.16 -4.96
C LYS A 197 3.27 -20.93 -6.25
N SER A 198 2.58 -20.52 -7.33
CA SER A 198 2.75 -21.13 -8.64
C SER A 198 4.14 -20.90 -9.22
N LEU A 199 4.77 -19.77 -8.87
CA LEU A 199 6.14 -19.46 -9.28
C LEU A 199 7.14 -20.36 -8.56
N LEU A 200 7.02 -20.49 -7.23
CA LEU A 200 7.89 -21.39 -6.47
C LEU A 200 7.80 -22.84 -6.98
N ALA A 201 6.60 -23.30 -7.32
CA ALA A 201 6.40 -24.63 -7.91
C ALA A 201 7.06 -24.83 -9.29
N GLN A 202 7.47 -23.76 -9.97
CA GLN A 202 8.21 -23.81 -11.24
C GLN A 202 9.73 -23.74 -11.03
N LEU A 203 10.19 -23.49 -9.80
CA LEU A 203 11.59 -23.31 -9.44
C LEU A 203 12.10 -24.55 -8.70
N ASP A 204 12.32 -25.65 -9.42
CA ASP A 204 12.71 -26.96 -8.86
C ASP A 204 13.98 -26.93 -8.00
N HIS A 205 14.83 -25.91 -8.19
CA HIS A 205 16.06 -25.70 -7.43
C HIS A 205 15.85 -25.05 -6.04
N ILE A 206 14.62 -24.60 -5.72
CA ILE A 206 14.27 -23.98 -4.43
C ILE A 206 13.30 -24.89 -3.67
N SER A 207 13.80 -26.02 -3.18
CA SER A 207 12.98 -27.04 -2.53
C SER A 207 12.55 -26.67 -1.10
N SER A 208 13.35 -25.88 -0.38
CA SER A 208 13.05 -25.48 1.00
C SER A 208 12.14 -24.27 1.13
N GLY A 209 11.81 -23.59 0.03
CA GLY A 209 11.20 -22.26 0.05
C GLY A 209 12.23 -21.13 0.18
N PHE A 210 11.74 -19.90 0.30
CA PHE A 210 12.57 -18.68 0.33
C PHE A 210 13.02 -18.33 1.75
N ASP A 211 14.26 -17.83 1.87
CA ASP A 211 14.81 -17.35 3.14
C ASP A 211 14.33 -15.92 3.44
N GLY A 212 14.03 -15.14 2.41
CA GLY A 212 13.48 -13.79 2.53
C GLY A 212 12.48 -13.47 1.43
N ILE A 213 11.39 -12.82 1.82
CA ILE A 213 10.39 -12.26 0.91
C ILE A 213 10.14 -10.81 1.31
N LEU A 214 10.23 -9.89 0.34
CA LEU A 214 9.90 -8.48 0.50
C LEU A 214 8.64 -8.13 -0.31
N MET A 215 7.76 -7.34 0.30
CA MET A 215 6.65 -6.66 -0.37
C MET A 215 6.68 -5.16 -0.01
N ASP A 216 7.11 -4.32 -0.96
CA ASP A 216 7.05 -2.86 -0.91
C ASP A 216 5.79 -2.36 -1.64
N LEU A 217 4.71 -2.15 -0.88
CA LEU A 217 3.38 -1.92 -1.45
C LEU A 217 3.22 -0.53 -2.08
N GLY A 218 2.17 -0.33 -2.86
CA GLY A 218 1.85 0.97 -3.44
C GLY A 218 2.38 1.18 -4.86
N MET A 219 2.75 2.42 -5.18
CA MET A 219 3.03 2.85 -6.55
C MET A 219 4.49 3.23 -6.75
N SER A 220 5.04 2.85 -7.90
CA SER A 220 6.40 3.26 -8.28
C SER A 220 6.46 4.75 -8.67
N SER A 221 7.66 5.34 -8.60
CA SER A 221 7.91 6.68 -9.14
C SER A 221 7.54 6.80 -10.60
N MET A 222 7.79 5.77 -11.40
CA MET A 222 7.51 5.75 -12.82
C MET A 222 6.01 5.81 -13.12
N GLN A 223 5.19 5.18 -12.27
CA GLN A 223 3.73 5.23 -12.39
C GLN A 223 3.18 6.62 -12.03
N VAL A 224 3.67 7.23 -10.95
CA VAL A 224 3.18 8.54 -10.49
C VAL A 224 3.70 9.69 -11.35
N ASN A 225 4.94 9.61 -11.82
CA ASN A 225 5.59 10.69 -12.57
C ASN A 225 5.23 10.69 -14.06
N ASN A 226 4.63 9.61 -14.58
CA ASN A 226 4.11 9.55 -15.94
C ASN A 226 2.60 9.91 -15.94
N PRO A 227 2.20 11.09 -16.43
CA PRO A 227 0.80 11.52 -16.44
C PRO A 227 -0.11 10.57 -17.24
N ASP A 228 0.40 9.92 -18.28
CA ASP A 228 -0.36 8.98 -19.13
C ASP A 228 -0.83 7.73 -18.37
N ARG A 229 -0.29 7.48 -17.18
CA ARG A 229 -0.72 6.38 -16.31
C ARG A 229 -1.90 6.74 -15.41
N GLY A 230 -2.23 8.03 -15.28
CA GLY A 230 -3.42 8.49 -14.54
C GLY A 230 -3.31 8.43 -13.01
N PHE A 231 -2.15 8.13 -12.42
CA PHE A 231 -1.99 8.05 -10.96
C PHE A 231 -1.77 9.41 -10.27
N SER A 232 -1.38 10.44 -11.03
CA SER A 232 -1.04 11.74 -10.46
C SER A 232 -2.27 12.58 -10.16
N VAL A 233 -2.35 13.10 -8.93
CA VAL A 233 -3.36 14.11 -8.53
C VAL A 233 -3.03 15.49 -9.12
N LEU A 234 -1.76 15.73 -9.46
CA LEU A 234 -1.27 17.07 -9.85
C LEU A 234 -1.09 17.23 -11.35
N ALA A 235 -0.83 16.15 -12.08
CA ALA A 235 -0.67 16.15 -13.52
C ALA A 235 -1.92 15.56 -14.19
N ASN A 236 -2.43 16.25 -15.20
CA ASN A 236 -3.58 15.77 -15.96
C ASN A 236 -3.17 14.59 -16.87
N GLY A 237 -4.06 13.62 -17.02
CA GLY A 237 -3.88 12.43 -17.85
C GLY A 237 -5.18 11.62 -17.95
N PRO A 238 -5.17 10.47 -18.62
CA PRO A 238 -6.36 9.61 -18.74
C PRO A 238 -6.73 8.99 -17.38
N LEU A 239 -8.01 8.66 -17.19
CA LEU A 239 -8.49 7.90 -16.03
C LEU A 239 -8.18 6.40 -16.16
N ASP A 240 -6.88 6.06 -16.20
CA ASP A 240 -6.41 4.68 -16.34
C ASP A 240 -6.20 4.01 -14.96
N MET A 241 -5.13 4.38 -14.25
CA MET A 241 -4.72 3.85 -12.94
C MET A 241 -4.45 2.34 -12.88
N ARG A 242 -4.33 1.64 -14.01
CA ARG A 242 -3.89 0.24 -14.03
C ARG A 242 -2.38 0.14 -13.79
N MET A 243 -1.98 -0.68 -12.83
CA MET A 243 -0.57 -1.02 -12.59
C MET A 243 -0.05 -1.95 -13.70
N ASP A 244 -0.86 -2.94 -14.08
CA ASP A 244 -0.68 -3.75 -15.30
C ASP A 244 -1.44 -3.09 -16.47
N PRO A 245 -0.74 -2.55 -17.49
CA PRO A 245 -1.40 -1.96 -18.66
C PRO A 245 -2.28 -2.94 -19.46
N GLN A 246 -2.11 -4.26 -19.27
CA GLN A 246 -2.91 -5.31 -19.91
C GLN A 246 -4.20 -5.65 -19.15
N ALA A 247 -4.38 -5.18 -17.92
CA ALA A 247 -5.61 -5.38 -17.16
C ALA A 247 -6.80 -4.70 -17.86
N SER A 248 -8.01 -5.25 -17.76
CA SER A 248 -9.17 -4.73 -18.52
C SER A 248 -9.85 -3.52 -17.88
N LEU A 249 -9.87 -3.43 -16.55
CA LEU A 249 -10.63 -2.41 -15.82
C LEU A 249 -9.82 -1.13 -15.65
N LYS A 250 -10.32 0.02 -16.11
CA LYS A 250 -9.74 1.35 -15.86
C LYS A 250 -10.52 2.11 -14.79
N ALA A 251 -9.93 3.16 -14.24
CA ALA A 251 -10.63 4.09 -13.34
C ALA A 251 -11.83 4.77 -14.04
N GLU A 252 -11.72 5.03 -15.34
CA GLU A 252 -12.80 5.55 -16.19
C GLU A 252 -14.03 4.63 -16.18
N ASP A 253 -13.83 3.32 -16.32
CA ASP A 253 -14.91 2.33 -16.33
C ASP A 253 -15.66 2.33 -14.98
N ILE A 254 -14.92 2.43 -13.88
CA ILE A 254 -15.51 2.54 -12.54
C ILE A 254 -16.35 3.81 -12.43
N LEU A 255 -15.78 4.95 -12.82
CA LEU A 255 -16.43 6.25 -12.64
C LEU A 255 -17.62 6.44 -13.55
N ASN A 256 -17.64 5.86 -14.75
CA ASN A 256 -18.72 6.04 -15.72
C ASN A 256 -19.75 4.91 -15.74
N SER A 257 -19.36 3.67 -15.41
CA SER A 257 -20.19 2.49 -15.68
C SER A 257 -20.60 1.69 -14.44
N TRP A 258 -19.89 1.80 -13.31
CA TRP A 258 -20.29 1.06 -12.10
C TRP A 258 -21.55 1.62 -11.46
N PRO A 259 -22.36 0.79 -10.77
CA PRO A 259 -23.50 1.27 -9.99
C PRO A 259 -23.09 2.37 -9.01
N ASP A 260 -23.92 3.40 -8.86
CA ASP A 260 -23.64 4.55 -8.00
C ASP A 260 -23.27 4.12 -6.57
N SER A 261 -23.96 3.11 -6.04
CA SER A 261 -23.70 2.53 -4.73
C SER A 261 -22.30 1.94 -4.59
N GLU A 262 -21.78 1.33 -5.66
CA GLU A 262 -20.42 0.77 -5.69
C GLU A 262 -19.36 1.87 -5.76
N VAL A 263 -19.60 2.94 -6.54
CA VAL A 263 -18.74 4.14 -6.50
C VAL A 263 -18.71 4.73 -5.09
N GLY A 264 -19.88 4.89 -4.46
CA GLY A 264 -19.98 5.34 -3.07
C GLY A 264 -19.23 4.43 -2.09
N ARG A 265 -19.34 3.10 -2.27
CA ARG A 265 -18.64 2.09 -1.46
C ARG A 265 -17.13 2.25 -1.54
N ILE A 266 -16.55 2.29 -2.74
CA ILE A 266 -15.08 2.39 -2.86
C ILE A 266 -14.55 3.71 -2.28
N LEU A 267 -15.26 4.83 -2.48
CA LEU A 267 -14.87 6.12 -1.91
C LEU A 267 -14.88 6.09 -0.37
N ARG A 268 -15.90 5.44 0.20
CA ARG A 268 -16.03 5.28 1.66
C ARG A 268 -14.98 4.32 2.23
N ASP A 269 -14.87 3.13 1.65
CA ASP A 269 -14.17 1.99 2.25
C ASP A 269 -12.68 1.97 1.85
N TYR A 270 -12.36 2.24 0.58
CA TYR A 270 -10.97 2.28 0.10
C TYR A 270 -10.35 3.66 0.21
N GLY A 271 -11.15 4.72 0.10
CA GLY A 271 -10.69 6.09 0.29
C GLY A 271 -10.69 6.56 1.73
N GLU A 272 -11.42 5.91 2.64
CA GLU A 272 -11.72 6.43 3.99
C GLU A 272 -12.23 7.91 3.91
N GLU A 273 -12.98 8.25 2.86
CA GLU A 273 -13.47 9.60 2.59
C GLU A 273 -14.80 9.86 3.32
N ARG A 274 -14.88 10.96 4.08
CA ARG A 274 -16.06 11.29 4.89
C ARG A 274 -17.19 11.88 4.05
N ASN A 275 -16.86 12.65 3.03
CA ASN A 275 -17.80 13.29 2.12
C ASN A 275 -18.15 12.41 0.92
N TRP A 276 -17.97 11.09 1.02
CA TRP A 276 -18.17 10.14 -0.08
C TRP A 276 -19.55 10.25 -0.74
N ARG A 277 -20.62 10.51 0.02
CA ARG A 277 -21.99 10.69 -0.53
C ARG A 277 -22.08 11.89 -1.47
N LEU A 278 -21.47 13.01 -1.09
CA LEU A 278 -21.47 14.21 -1.92
C LEU A 278 -20.65 13.99 -3.20
N LEU A 279 -19.47 13.35 -3.07
CA LEU A 279 -18.61 13.02 -4.20
C LEU A 279 -19.29 12.04 -5.17
N GLN A 280 -19.89 10.97 -4.65
CA GLN A 280 -20.69 10.02 -5.43
C GLN A 280 -21.77 10.77 -6.22
N ASN A 281 -22.58 11.61 -5.57
CA ASN A 281 -23.62 12.37 -6.26
C ASN A 281 -23.03 13.26 -7.36
N LYS A 282 -21.91 13.95 -7.11
CA LYS A 282 -21.25 14.80 -8.10
C LYS A 282 -20.70 14.00 -9.29
N ILE A 283 -20.12 12.83 -9.06
CA ILE A 283 -19.66 11.92 -10.11
C ILE A 283 -20.85 11.46 -10.96
N VAL A 284 -21.95 11.04 -10.32
CA VAL A 284 -23.17 10.63 -11.01
C VAL A 284 -23.75 11.76 -11.86
N GLN A 285 -23.75 13.00 -11.34
CA GLN A 285 -24.16 14.15 -12.13
C GLN A 285 -23.23 14.41 -13.33
N ALA A 286 -21.92 14.17 -13.20
CA ALA A 286 -20.99 14.29 -14.33
C ALA A 286 -21.30 13.27 -15.43
N ARG A 287 -21.76 12.04 -15.09
CA ARG A 287 -22.20 11.03 -16.07
C ARG A 287 -23.32 11.55 -16.98
N LEU A 288 -24.24 12.34 -16.44
CA LEU A 288 -25.35 12.92 -17.20
C LEU A 288 -24.88 13.96 -18.25
N HIS A 289 -23.65 14.44 -18.14
CA HIS A 289 -23.07 15.47 -19.01
C HIS A 289 -21.91 14.95 -19.86
N GLY A 290 -21.86 13.63 -20.12
CA GLY A 290 -20.85 13.00 -20.97
C GLY A 290 -19.88 12.08 -20.23
N GLY A 291 -19.82 12.13 -18.90
CA GLY A 291 -18.90 11.31 -18.11
C GLY A 291 -17.60 12.02 -17.75
N LEU A 292 -16.68 11.27 -17.13
CA LEU A 292 -15.34 11.72 -16.78
C LEU A 292 -14.33 10.92 -17.60
N HIS A 293 -13.40 11.61 -18.27
CA HIS A 293 -12.41 10.99 -19.17
C HIS A 293 -10.96 11.33 -18.79
N SER A 294 -10.76 12.34 -17.94
CA SER A 294 -9.43 12.76 -17.49
C SER A 294 -9.33 12.92 -15.97
N THR A 295 -8.11 12.76 -15.44
CA THR A 295 -7.82 13.00 -14.02
C THR A 295 -8.09 14.45 -13.63
N GLY A 296 -7.92 15.40 -14.56
CA GLY A 296 -8.25 16.81 -14.40
C GLY A 296 -9.74 17.05 -14.16
N GLU A 297 -10.62 16.45 -14.96
CA GLU A 297 -12.07 16.53 -14.77
C GLU A 297 -12.49 15.96 -13.41
N LEU A 298 -11.91 14.83 -13.01
CA LEU A 298 -12.15 14.24 -11.69
C LEU A 298 -11.68 15.20 -10.57
N VAL A 299 -10.51 15.82 -10.72
CA VAL A 299 -10.00 16.81 -9.76
C VAL A 299 -10.93 18.02 -9.66
N ASP A 300 -11.50 18.49 -10.76
CA ASP A 300 -12.44 19.61 -10.76
C ASP A 300 -13.77 19.26 -10.07
N VAL A 301 -14.28 18.03 -10.27
CA VAL A 301 -15.39 17.49 -9.49
C VAL A 301 -15.06 17.51 -7.99
N ILE A 302 -13.88 17.03 -7.59
CA ILE A 302 -13.45 16.98 -6.19
C ILE A 302 -13.31 18.37 -5.57
N ARG A 303 -12.77 19.33 -6.33
CA ARG A 303 -12.66 20.73 -5.91
C ARG A 303 -14.05 21.34 -5.69
N SER A 304 -15.00 21.09 -6.59
CA SER A 304 -16.38 21.57 -6.45
C SER A 304 -17.10 20.98 -5.22
N ALA A 305 -16.68 19.79 -4.78
CA ALA A 305 -17.24 19.07 -3.63
C ALA A 305 -16.51 19.37 -2.30
N SER A 306 -15.43 20.16 -2.32
CA SER A 306 -14.61 20.47 -1.15
C SER A 306 -14.74 21.97 -0.78
N PRO A 307 -15.65 22.35 0.14
CA PRO A 307 -15.78 23.75 0.55
C PRO A 307 -14.49 24.27 1.18
N GLY A 308 -14.04 25.47 0.77
CA GLY A 308 -12.79 26.10 1.24
C GLY A 308 -12.67 26.32 2.76
N THR A 309 -13.76 26.11 3.52
CA THR A 309 -13.84 26.25 4.97
C THR A 309 -13.39 25.01 5.76
N ARG A 310 -13.39 23.80 5.17
CA ARG A 310 -12.91 22.57 5.85
C ARG A 310 -11.54 22.14 5.30
N GLY A 311 -10.48 22.57 5.97
CA GLY A 311 -9.10 22.08 5.74
C GLY A 311 -8.13 23.05 5.08
N GLY A 312 -8.52 24.32 4.89
CA GLY A 312 -7.69 25.36 4.29
C GLY A 312 -7.41 25.13 2.80
N ARG A 313 -6.46 25.90 2.23
CA ARG A 313 -6.10 25.91 0.80
C ARG A 313 -5.71 24.52 0.24
N GLN A 314 -5.35 23.58 1.11
CA GLN A 314 -4.91 22.21 0.78
C GLN A 314 -5.96 21.11 1.06
N GLY A 315 -7.17 21.47 1.50
CA GLY A 315 -8.21 20.50 1.86
C GLY A 315 -8.59 19.56 0.70
N TRP A 316 -8.75 20.13 -0.50
CA TRP A 316 -9.12 19.39 -1.70
C TRP A 316 -8.04 18.37 -2.13
N ILE A 317 -6.75 18.63 -1.89
CA ILE A 317 -5.68 17.69 -2.22
C ILE A 317 -5.79 16.44 -1.35
N LYS A 318 -6.13 16.59 -0.07
CA LYS A 318 -6.34 15.43 0.81
C LYS A 318 -7.54 14.59 0.36
N THR A 319 -8.62 15.24 -0.08
CA THR A 319 -9.77 14.57 -0.68
C THR A 319 -9.37 13.85 -1.96
N ALA A 320 -8.62 14.53 -2.85
CA ALA A 320 -8.16 13.95 -4.11
C ALA A 320 -7.25 12.75 -3.91
N THR A 321 -6.28 12.82 -2.98
CA THR A 321 -5.43 11.67 -2.64
C THR A 321 -6.26 10.47 -2.20
N ARG A 322 -7.33 10.67 -1.41
CA ARG A 322 -8.22 9.58 -0.97
C ARG A 322 -9.07 9.01 -2.12
N VAL A 323 -9.60 9.86 -2.99
CA VAL A 323 -10.39 9.43 -4.15
C VAL A 323 -9.51 8.65 -5.13
N PHE A 324 -8.31 9.14 -5.43
CA PHE A 324 -7.35 8.46 -6.29
C PHE A 324 -6.89 7.14 -5.67
N GLN A 325 -6.62 7.12 -4.36
CA GLN A 325 -6.34 5.87 -3.63
C GLN A 325 -7.50 4.87 -3.76
N ALA A 326 -8.75 5.32 -3.58
CA ALA A 326 -9.92 4.45 -3.69
C ALA A 326 -10.06 3.81 -5.07
N LEU A 327 -9.89 4.62 -6.13
CA LEU A 327 -9.94 4.15 -7.51
C LEU A 327 -8.78 3.20 -7.81
N ARG A 328 -7.56 3.57 -7.42
CA ARG A 328 -6.36 2.74 -7.58
C ARG A 328 -6.55 1.35 -6.97
N ILE A 329 -6.99 1.31 -5.72
CA ILE A 329 -7.28 0.08 -4.99
C ILE A 329 -8.33 -0.77 -5.72
N ALA A 330 -9.40 -0.14 -6.21
CA ALA A 330 -10.48 -0.84 -6.90
C ALA A 330 -10.06 -1.38 -8.28
N VAL A 331 -9.32 -0.58 -9.05
CA VAL A 331 -8.80 -0.96 -10.38
C VAL A 331 -7.87 -2.17 -10.28
N ASN A 332 -7.00 -2.19 -9.27
CA ASN A 332 -5.94 -3.19 -9.17
C ASN A 332 -6.25 -4.32 -8.18
N ASP A 333 -7.47 -4.38 -7.61
CA ASP A 333 -7.88 -5.35 -6.59
C ASP A 333 -6.86 -5.46 -5.43
N GLU A 334 -6.25 -4.33 -5.02
CA GLU A 334 -5.01 -4.32 -4.25
C GLU A 334 -5.16 -5.00 -2.89
N LEU A 335 -6.22 -4.66 -2.15
CA LEU A 335 -6.39 -5.11 -0.76
C LEU A 335 -6.71 -6.60 -0.66
N LYS A 336 -7.55 -7.11 -1.56
CA LYS A 336 -7.89 -8.53 -1.60
C LYS A 336 -6.67 -9.34 -2.06
N THR A 337 -6.00 -8.87 -3.10
CA THR A 337 -4.75 -9.45 -3.60
C THR A 337 -3.69 -9.49 -2.50
N LEU A 338 -3.55 -8.42 -1.71
CA LEU A 338 -2.65 -8.37 -0.57
C LEU A 338 -2.99 -9.43 0.49
N GLU A 339 -4.24 -9.50 0.94
CA GLU A 339 -4.64 -10.46 1.99
C GLU A 339 -4.32 -11.90 1.58
N ASP A 340 -4.76 -12.32 0.39
CA ASP A 340 -4.52 -13.68 -0.12
C ASP A 340 -3.01 -13.97 -0.28
N SER A 341 -2.25 -12.98 -0.75
CA SER A 341 -0.83 -13.14 -1.02
C SER A 341 0.02 -13.21 0.25
N LEU A 342 -0.38 -12.58 1.34
CA LEU A 342 0.36 -12.66 2.61
C LEU A 342 0.41 -14.10 3.13
N PHE A 343 -0.69 -14.84 3.04
CA PHE A 343 -0.71 -16.27 3.37
C PHE A 343 0.13 -17.06 2.38
N ALA A 344 0.02 -16.77 1.08
CA ALA A 344 0.79 -17.46 0.05
C ALA A 344 2.31 -17.27 0.24
N CYS A 345 2.76 -16.04 0.49
CA CYS A 345 4.15 -15.71 0.77
C CYS A 345 4.65 -16.44 2.01
N PHE A 346 3.88 -16.46 3.10
CA PHE A 346 4.27 -17.16 4.32
C PHE A 346 4.45 -18.67 4.10
N ASP A 347 3.55 -19.29 3.34
CA ASP A 347 3.67 -20.72 2.99
C ASP A 347 4.93 -21.00 2.16
N CYS A 348 5.31 -20.06 1.28
CA CYS A 348 6.52 -20.13 0.45
C CYS A 348 7.83 -19.88 1.20
N LEU A 349 7.81 -19.45 2.46
CA LEU A 349 9.03 -19.31 3.26
C LEU A 349 9.61 -20.66 3.66
N ALA A 350 10.93 -20.74 3.71
CA ALA A 350 11.64 -21.78 4.42
C ALA A 350 11.46 -21.62 5.95
N PRO A 351 11.63 -22.69 6.75
CA PRO A 351 11.78 -22.56 8.20
C PRO A 351 12.88 -21.55 8.55
N GLY A 352 12.60 -20.63 9.46
CA GLY A 352 13.46 -19.49 9.80
C GLY A 352 13.42 -18.33 8.81
N GLY A 353 12.76 -18.47 7.65
CA GLY A 353 12.64 -17.41 6.65
C GLY A 353 11.78 -16.24 7.12
N ARG A 354 12.02 -15.05 6.56
CA ARG A 354 11.34 -13.79 6.93
C ARG A 354 10.51 -13.22 5.79
N LEU A 355 9.29 -12.78 6.11
CA LEU A 355 8.46 -11.95 5.23
C LEU A 355 8.43 -10.52 5.80
N ALA A 356 8.94 -9.58 5.02
CA ALA A 356 8.94 -8.15 5.29
C ALA A 356 7.93 -7.43 4.38
N VAL A 357 7.09 -6.58 4.96
CA VAL A 357 6.06 -5.84 4.22
C VAL A 357 6.11 -4.36 4.58
N ILE A 358 6.33 -3.50 3.59
CA ILE A 358 6.22 -2.04 3.71
C ILE A 358 4.85 -1.62 3.19
N SER A 359 4.06 -0.96 4.03
CA SER A 359 2.74 -0.43 3.70
C SER A 359 2.74 1.09 3.78
N PHE A 360 1.96 1.76 2.93
CA PHE A 360 1.94 3.23 2.81
C PHE A 360 0.63 3.86 3.28
N HIS A 361 -0.38 3.05 3.58
CA HIS A 361 -1.62 3.55 4.18
C HIS A 361 -2.23 2.61 5.21
N SER A 362 -3.22 3.13 5.93
CA SER A 362 -3.92 2.48 7.04
C SER A 362 -4.56 1.14 6.64
N LEU A 363 -5.16 1.04 5.45
CA LEU A 363 -5.83 -0.17 4.96
C LEU A 363 -4.86 -1.34 4.78
N GLU A 364 -3.74 -1.13 4.07
CA GLU A 364 -2.68 -2.13 3.90
C GLU A 364 -2.11 -2.57 5.26
N ASP A 365 -1.65 -1.63 6.09
CA ASP A 365 -1.05 -1.93 7.41
C ASP A 365 -1.99 -2.74 8.31
N ARG A 366 -3.30 -2.46 8.23
CA ARG A 366 -4.33 -3.19 8.98
C ARG A 366 -4.46 -4.63 8.48
N ILE A 367 -4.47 -4.84 7.16
CA ILE A 367 -4.53 -6.17 6.54
C ILE A 367 -3.27 -6.97 6.91
N VAL A 368 -2.09 -6.39 6.75
CA VAL A 368 -0.80 -7.05 7.10
C VAL A 368 -0.81 -7.48 8.57
N LYS A 369 -1.17 -6.57 9.48
CA LYS A 369 -1.27 -6.89 10.91
C LYS A 369 -2.23 -8.04 11.17
N GLN A 370 -3.43 -8.00 10.58
CA GLN A 370 -4.46 -9.01 10.81
C GLN A 370 -4.06 -10.37 10.22
N ALA A 371 -3.51 -10.41 9.01
CA ALA A 371 -3.01 -11.61 8.38
C ALA A 371 -1.90 -12.24 9.22
N PHE A 372 -0.93 -11.47 9.69
CA PHE A 372 0.16 -11.99 10.54
C PHE A 372 -0.37 -12.62 11.84
N LEU A 373 -1.36 -11.99 12.50
CA LEU A 373 -1.98 -12.55 13.70
C LEU A 373 -2.73 -13.87 13.40
N LYS A 374 -3.46 -13.93 12.28
CA LYS A 374 -4.11 -15.17 11.81
C LYS A 374 -3.08 -16.27 11.54
N ILE A 375 -1.99 -15.95 10.84
CA ILE A 375 -0.91 -16.89 10.47
C ILE A 375 -0.31 -17.56 11.70
N ILE A 376 0.00 -16.80 12.75
CA ILE A 376 0.59 -17.37 13.97
C ILE A 376 -0.41 -18.13 14.85
N GLY A 377 -1.69 -18.18 14.46
CA GLY A 377 -2.75 -18.89 15.18
C GLY A 377 -3.39 -18.08 16.31
N GLU A 378 -3.24 -16.76 16.34
CA GLU A 378 -3.92 -15.86 17.27
C GLU A 378 -5.26 -15.37 16.71
N GLU A 379 -6.23 -16.29 16.59
CA GLU A 379 -7.63 -15.91 16.38
C GLU A 379 -8.27 -15.59 17.74
N ARG A 380 -8.29 -14.30 18.10
CA ARG A 380 -9.04 -13.69 19.22
C ARG A 380 -9.25 -14.59 20.45
N ARG A 381 -8.40 -14.47 21.47
CA ARG A 381 -8.78 -14.79 22.87
C ARG A 381 -8.24 -13.75 23.84
N ASP A 382 -9.11 -13.37 24.78
CA ASP A 382 -8.93 -12.45 25.91
C ASP A 382 -7.88 -12.92 26.95
N SER A 383 -6.77 -13.49 26.50
CA SER A 383 -5.73 -14.03 27.37
C SER A 383 -4.39 -13.97 26.63
N VAL A 384 -3.95 -12.76 26.30
CA VAL A 384 -2.61 -12.52 25.78
C VAL A 384 -1.63 -12.94 26.87
N LYS A 385 -0.88 -14.02 26.65
CA LYS A 385 0.42 -14.19 27.34
C LYS A 385 1.37 -13.17 26.71
N ASP A 386 1.25 -11.91 27.10
CA ASP A 386 2.10 -10.80 26.65
C ASP A 386 3.44 -10.92 27.37
N GLN A 387 4.27 -11.89 26.99
CA GLN A 387 5.61 -12.08 27.54
C GLN A 387 6.47 -12.64 26.41
N SER A 388 7.32 -11.83 25.77
CA SER A 388 8.51 -11.24 26.37
C SER A 388 8.79 -9.83 25.82
N LYS A 389 9.06 -8.86 26.70
CA LYS A 389 10.05 -7.84 26.29
C LYS A 389 11.33 -8.64 26.01
N VAL A 390 12.00 -8.36 24.89
CA VAL A 390 13.35 -8.90 24.67
C VAL A 390 14.27 -8.26 25.73
N GLU A 391 14.29 -8.84 26.93
CA GLU A 391 15.14 -8.44 28.07
C GLU A 391 16.42 -9.30 28.14
N GLY A 392 16.63 -10.22 27.18
CA GLY A 392 17.87 -10.96 26.99
C GLY A 392 18.85 -10.24 26.06
N LYS A 393 20.15 -10.60 26.15
CA LYS A 393 21.25 -10.11 25.28
C LYS A 393 20.75 -9.89 23.86
N ILE A 394 20.47 -8.64 23.52
CA ILE A 394 20.17 -8.22 22.15
C ILE A 394 21.42 -8.58 21.36
N ASP A 395 21.31 -9.52 20.43
CA ASP A 395 22.33 -9.63 19.38
C ASP A 395 22.43 -8.23 18.77
N GLN A 396 23.63 -7.64 18.76
CA GLN A 396 23.83 -6.29 18.25
C GLN A 396 23.27 -6.16 16.82
N ASN A 397 23.23 -7.28 16.09
CA ASN A 397 22.75 -7.39 14.72
C ASN A 397 21.20 -7.42 14.58
N GLU A 398 20.43 -7.62 15.66
CA GLU A 398 18.94 -7.63 15.65
C GLU A 398 18.30 -6.54 16.52
N SER A 399 19.02 -5.44 16.78
CA SER A 399 18.57 -4.35 17.66
C SER A 399 17.26 -3.66 17.24
N TRP A 400 16.81 -3.87 16.00
CA TRP A 400 15.53 -3.40 15.48
C TRP A 400 14.32 -4.17 16.05
N ILE A 401 14.52 -5.40 16.54
CA ILE A 401 13.48 -6.22 17.18
C ILE A 401 13.27 -5.75 18.61
N ARG A 402 12.13 -5.10 18.87
CA ARG A 402 11.79 -4.61 20.23
C ARG A 402 10.79 -5.47 20.96
N GLN A 403 9.77 -5.94 20.24
CA GLN A 403 8.63 -6.65 20.79
C GLN A 403 8.14 -7.64 19.77
N THR A 404 8.09 -8.91 20.17
CA THR A 404 7.64 -10.00 19.33
C THR A 404 6.28 -10.52 19.77
N ILE A 405 5.60 -11.25 18.89
CA ILE A 405 4.44 -12.07 19.25
C ILE A 405 4.71 -13.46 18.68
N GLN A 406 4.90 -14.43 19.57
CA GLN A 406 5.14 -15.82 19.19
C GLN A 406 3.80 -16.54 19.04
N GLY A 407 3.69 -17.36 18.01
CA GLY A 407 2.60 -18.31 17.88
C GLY A 407 3.06 -19.62 17.27
N ARG A 408 2.10 -20.43 16.81
CA ARG A 408 2.36 -21.83 16.45
C ARG A 408 3.18 -21.99 15.18
N ASN A 409 2.89 -21.18 14.18
CA ASN A 409 3.48 -21.32 12.84
C ASN A 409 4.65 -20.34 12.62
N GLY A 410 4.75 -19.28 13.42
CA GLY A 410 5.64 -18.16 13.17
C GLY A 410 5.76 -17.21 14.36
N THR A 411 6.69 -16.28 14.25
CA THR A 411 6.89 -15.17 15.21
C THR A 411 6.78 -13.84 14.48
N ILE A 412 5.86 -12.97 14.93
CA ILE A 412 5.82 -11.57 14.48
C ILE A 412 6.96 -10.84 15.17
N LEU A 413 7.93 -10.33 14.40
CA LEU A 413 9.10 -9.63 14.95
C LEU A 413 8.83 -8.15 15.24
N THR A 414 7.77 -7.60 14.66
CA THR A 414 7.36 -6.20 14.80
C THR A 414 5.93 -6.08 15.35
N LYS A 415 5.73 -6.25 16.67
CA LYS A 415 4.41 -6.00 17.31
C LYS A 415 3.86 -4.61 16.95
N ARG A 416 4.76 -3.62 16.93
CA ARG A 416 4.55 -2.28 16.36
C ARG A 416 5.35 -2.16 15.07
N PRO A 417 4.80 -1.52 14.02
CA PRO A 417 5.53 -1.36 12.78
C PRO A 417 6.74 -0.45 13.01
N ILE A 418 7.81 -0.71 12.27
CA ILE A 418 8.94 0.21 12.15
C ILE A 418 8.52 1.33 11.20
N THR A 419 8.94 2.56 11.49
CA THR A 419 8.64 3.76 10.67
C THR A 419 9.94 4.45 10.30
N PRO A 420 9.99 5.18 9.16
CA PRO A 420 11.19 5.89 8.73
C PRO A 420 11.67 6.92 9.76
N SER A 421 12.94 7.30 9.63
CA SER A 421 13.55 8.38 10.41
C SER A 421 13.07 9.76 9.96
N GLU A 422 13.14 10.76 10.84
CA GLU A 422 12.84 12.15 10.47
C GLU A 422 13.79 12.67 9.36
N LYS A 423 15.03 12.14 9.31
CA LYS A 423 16.00 12.40 8.25
C LYS A 423 15.47 11.87 6.91
N GLU A 424 15.03 10.61 6.88
CA GLU A 424 14.43 10.00 5.68
C GLU A 424 13.17 10.74 5.23
N GLU A 425 12.26 11.08 6.14
CA GLU A 425 11.05 11.84 5.78
C GLU A 425 11.38 13.22 5.17
N GLY A 426 12.51 13.80 5.57
CA GLY A 426 13.02 15.08 5.07
C GLY A 426 13.44 15.03 3.60
N PHE A 427 14.22 14.03 3.20
CA PHE A 427 14.71 13.90 1.82
C PHE A 427 13.80 13.04 0.92
N ASN A 428 13.11 12.04 1.48
CA ASN A 428 12.18 11.17 0.77
C ASN A 428 10.77 11.32 1.34
N ARG A 429 9.99 12.28 0.82
CA ARG A 429 8.62 12.54 1.29
C ARG A 429 7.66 11.34 1.16
N ARG A 430 7.99 10.35 0.33
CA ARG A 430 7.17 9.15 0.11
C ARG A 430 7.26 8.19 1.29
N SER A 431 8.36 8.22 2.05
CA SER A 431 8.55 7.37 3.22
C SER A 431 7.62 7.76 4.38
N ARG A 432 7.15 9.01 4.47
CA ARG A 432 6.38 9.56 5.61
C ARG A 432 5.23 8.69 6.14
N SER A 433 4.57 7.92 5.29
CA SER A 433 3.44 7.05 5.70
C SER A 433 3.81 5.57 5.73
N ALA A 434 5.07 5.25 5.43
CA ALA A 434 5.60 3.90 5.37
C ALA A 434 5.63 3.25 6.75
N LYS A 435 5.27 1.97 6.75
CA LYS A 435 5.26 1.11 7.93
C LYS A 435 5.75 -0.26 7.53
N LEU A 436 6.89 -0.65 8.09
CA LEU A 436 7.48 -1.96 7.90
C LEU A 436 7.00 -2.93 9.00
N ARG A 437 6.50 -4.08 8.58
CA ARG A 437 6.17 -5.23 9.44
C ARG A 437 6.92 -6.48 9.00
N VAL A 438 7.32 -7.28 9.97
CA VAL A 438 8.09 -8.51 9.74
C VAL A 438 7.50 -9.67 10.52
N ILE A 439 7.37 -10.82 9.85
CA ILE A 439 7.06 -12.13 10.44
C ILE A 439 8.13 -13.14 10.01
N GLN A 440 8.52 -14.02 10.93
CA GLN A 440 9.44 -15.11 10.69
C GLN A 440 8.71 -16.45 10.82
N LYS A 441 8.95 -17.37 9.90
CA LYS A 441 8.42 -18.74 9.95
C LYS A 441 9.22 -19.58 10.94
N LEU A 442 8.54 -20.39 11.75
CA LEU A 442 9.19 -21.32 12.68
C LEU A 442 9.69 -22.58 11.97
#